data_AF-A0A6V7TDP7-F1
#
_entry.id   AF-A0A6V7TDP7-F1
#
_cell.length_a   1.000
_cell.length_b   1.000
_cell.length_c   1.000
_cell.angle_alpha   90.00
_cell.angle_beta   90.00
_cell.angle_gamma   90.00
#
_symmetry.space_group_name_H-M   'P 1'
#
loop_
_entity.id
_entity.type
_entity.pdbx_description
1 polymer ?
#
loop_
_entity_poly.entity_id
_entity_poly.type
_entity_poly.pdbx_seq_one_letter_code
_entity_poly.pdbx_strand_id
1 'polypeptide(L)'
;MKMNQVKKLKLLYRQILNEASKFENISYNVYFTNKAKESFREFFSNTNYDSEQLKVFENEYNDYLNMLKRQTVIHNLYHVDKPLVSK
;
A
#
# COMPACT_ATOMS: atom_id res chain seq x y z
N MET A 1 -8.42 23.09 2.27
CA MET A 1 -8.44 21.99 1.27
C MET A 1 -7.31 20.97 1.47
N LYS A 2 -6.03 21.37 1.51
CA LYS A 2 -4.88 20.45 1.70
C LYS A 2 -4.99 19.50 2.92
N MET A 3 -5.43 20.02 4.08
CA MET A 3 -5.64 19.22 5.30
C MET A 3 -6.57 18.01 5.07
N ASN A 4 -7.61 18.18 4.24
CA ASN A 4 -8.57 17.09 3.95
C ASN A 4 -7.95 16.05 3.01
N GLN A 5 -7.13 16.46 2.04
CA GLN A 5 -6.40 15.54 1.16
C GLN A 5 -5.40 14.70 1.97
N VAL A 6 -4.64 15.31 2.88
CA VAL A 6 -3.72 14.58 3.77
C VAL A 6 -4.47 13.57 4.66
N LYS A 7 -5.66 13.93 5.17
CA LYS A 7 -6.51 12.98 5.92
C LYS A 7 -6.95 11.80 5.04
N LYS A 8 -7.34 12.04 3.79
CA LYS A 8 -7.68 10.98 2.83
C LYS A 8 -6.49 10.06 2.56
N LEU A 9 -5.29 10.62 2.34
CA LEU A 9 -4.08 9.83 2.16
C LEU A 9 -3.72 8.98 3.38
N LYS A 10 -3.95 9.48 4.61
CA LYS A 10 -3.79 8.67 5.83
C LYS A 10 -4.76 7.49 5.89
N LEU A 11 -6.00 7.67 5.43
CA LEU A 11 -6.97 6.58 5.33
C LEU A 11 -6.54 5.57 4.27
N LEU A 12 -6.16 6.04 3.09
CA LEU A 12 -5.67 5.23 1.99
C LEU A 12 -4.45 4.39 2.40
N TYR A 13 -3.49 4.99 3.11
CA TYR A 13 -2.34 4.30 3.67
C TYR A 13 -2.74 3.13 4.57
N ARG A 14 -3.69 3.36 5.50
CA ARG A 14 -4.20 2.29 6.38
C ARG A 14 -4.87 1.18 5.58
N GLN A 15 -5.64 1.53 4.56
CA GLN A 15 -6.28 0.54 3.68
C GLN A 15 -5.25 -0.32 2.94
N ILE A 16 -4.18 0.30 2.43
CA ILE A 16 -3.08 -0.40 1.75
C ILE A 16 -2.35 -1.34 2.71
N LEU A 17 -1.98 -0.88 3.91
CA LEU A 17 -1.33 -1.73 4.90
C LEU A 17 -2.21 -2.92 5.30
N ASN A 18 -3.52 -2.67 5.49
CA ASN A 18 -4.47 -3.72 5.80
C ASN A 18 -4.56 -4.73 4.64
N GLU A 19 -4.61 -4.28 3.39
CA GLU A 19 -4.67 -5.20 2.24
C GLU A 19 -3.36 -5.98 2.06
N ALA A 20 -2.20 -5.34 2.20
CA ALA A 20 -0.90 -6.00 2.13
C ALA A 20 -0.73 -7.07 3.22
N SER A 21 -1.35 -6.88 4.39
CA SER A 21 -1.29 -7.87 5.47
C SER A 21 -2.07 -9.16 5.19
N LYS A 22 -2.96 -9.17 4.17
CA LYS A 22 -3.80 -10.32 3.82
C LYS A 22 -3.10 -11.34 2.92
N PHE A 23 -1.92 -11.05 2.39
CA PHE A 23 -1.15 -12.05 1.64
C PHE A 23 -0.73 -13.17 2.59
N GLU A 24 -1.13 -14.41 2.26
CA GLU A 24 -0.74 -15.59 3.04
C GLU A 24 0.77 -15.87 2.94
N ASN A 25 1.36 -15.55 1.79
CA ASN A 25 2.80 -15.64 1.59
C ASN A 25 3.51 -14.47 2.28
N ILE A 26 4.33 -14.81 3.27
CA ILE A 26 5.07 -13.86 4.11
C ILE A 26 5.95 -12.93 3.28
N SER A 27 6.59 -13.42 2.22
CA SER A 27 7.46 -12.60 1.37
C SER A 27 6.68 -11.48 0.69
N TYR A 28 5.49 -11.76 0.16
CA TYR A 28 4.62 -10.74 -0.45
C TYR A 28 4.06 -9.78 0.60
N ASN A 29 3.63 -10.30 1.74
CA ASN A 29 3.15 -9.48 2.87
C ASN A 29 4.21 -8.45 3.29
N VAL A 30 5.43 -8.93 3.58
CA VAL A 30 6.55 -8.08 4.01
C VAL A 30 6.93 -7.10 2.90
N TYR A 31 7.05 -7.56 1.65
CA TYR A 31 7.43 -6.72 0.53
C TYR A 31 6.44 -5.57 0.32
N PHE A 32 5.15 -5.87 0.16
CA PHE A 32 4.14 -4.84 -0.12
C PHE A 32 3.93 -3.90 1.08
N THR A 33 4.02 -4.41 2.30
CA THR A 33 3.99 -3.58 3.52
C THR A 33 5.15 -2.60 3.55
N ASN A 34 6.37 -3.05 3.26
CA ASN A 34 7.56 -2.18 3.26
C ASN A 34 7.52 -1.18 2.11
N LYS A 35 7.13 -1.61 0.91
CA LYS A 35 6.99 -0.73 -0.26
C LYS A 35 6.02 0.42 0.03
N ALA A 36 4.85 0.12 0.61
CA ALA A 36 3.88 1.15 0.98
C ALA A 36 4.44 2.11 2.03
N LYS A 37 5.10 1.59 3.09
CA LYS A 37 5.74 2.43 4.12
C LYS A 37 6.78 3.36 3.53
N GLU A 38 7.68 2.84 2.70
CA GLU A 38 8.77 3.60 2.09
C GLU A 38 8.23 4.69 1.18
N SER A 39 7.28 4.38 0.30
CA SER A 39 6.77 5.37 -0.64
C SER A 39 5.93 6.46 0.02
N PHE A 40 5.13 6.13 1.04
CA PHE A 40 4.45 7.17 1.83
C PHE A 40 5.46 8.01 2.62
N ARG A 41 6.50 7.39 3.22
CA ARG A 41 7.56 8.12 3.92
C ARG A 41 8.30 9.06 2.97
N GLU A 42 8.64 8.60 1.78
CA GLU A 42 9.34 9.39 0.75
C GLU A 42 8.49 10.56 0.28
N PHE A 43 7.22 10.33 -0.07
CA PHE A 43 6.32 11.41 -0.50
C PHE A 43 6.15 12.50 0.57
N PHE A 44 5.96 12.08 1.83
CA PHE A 44 5.79 13.02 2.96
C PHE A 44 7.11 13.54 3.55
N SER A 45 8.27 13.06 3.09
CA SER A 45 9.57 13.61 3.48
C SER A 45 9.78 15.02 2.93
N ASN A 46 9.19 15.30 1.77
CA ASN A 46 9.09 16.65 1.22
C ASN A 46 7.95 17.39 1.94
N THR A 47 8.21 18.55 2.54
CA THR A 47 7.17 19.31 3.26
C THR A 47 6.40 20.29 2.36
N ASN A 48 6.88 20.51 1.13
CA ASN A 48 6.38 21.52 0.20
C ASN A 48 5.45 20.97 -0.90
N TYR A 49 4.64 19.95 -0.59
CA TYR A 49 3.68 19.42 -1.56
C TYR A 49 2.50 20.38 -1.84
N ASP A 50 2.15 20.51 -3.11
CA ASP A 50 0.96 21.24 -3.54
C ASP A 50 -0.29 20.35 -3.61
N SER A 51 -1.44 20.96 -3.93
CA SER A 51 -2.72 20.26 -3.98
C SER A 51 -2.81 19.26 -5.14
N GLU A 52 -2.07 19.49 -6.22
CA GLU A 52 -2.09 18.64 -7.41
C GLU A 52 -1.22 17.42 -7.19
N GLN A 53 -0.02 17.59 -6.61
CA GLN A 53 0.84 16.48 -6.19
C GLN A 53 0.12 15.54 -5.22
N LEU A 54 -0.63 16.07 -4.26
CA LEU A 54 -1.46 15.26 -3.35
C LEU A 54 -2.51 14.44 -4.10
N LYS A 55 -3.11 15.01 -5.15
CA LYS A 55 -4.17 14.37 -5.95
C LYS A 55 -3.61 13.31 -6.89
N VAL A 56 -2.48 13.59 -7.55
CA VAL A 56 -1.75 12.63 -8.38
C VAL A 56 -1.36 11.42 -7.53
N PHE A 57 -0.74 11.67 -6.38
CA PHE A 57 -0.37 10.59 -5.44
C PHE A 57 -1.58 9.82 -4.92
N GLU A 58 -2.69 10.50 -4.60
CA GLU A 58 -3.95 9.85 -4.20
C GLU A 58 -4.47 8.92 -5.30
N ASN A 59 -4.48 9.36 -6.56
CA ASN A 59 -4.94 8.55 -7.70
C ASN A 59 -4.05 7.31 -7.91
N GLU A 60 -2.73 7.51 -7.98
CA GLU A 60 -1.76 6.42 -8.14
C GLU A 60 -1.91 5.35 -7.05
N TYR A 61 -2.09 5.78 -5.80
CA TYR A 61 -2.21 4.84 -4.69
C TYR A 61 -3.60 4.21 -4.53
N ASN A 62 -4.65 4.84 -5.08
CA ASN A 62 -5.94 4.17 -5.24
C ASN A 62 -5.84 3.03 -6.27
N ASP A 63 -5.15 3.26 -7.39
CA ASP A 63 -4.89 2.21 -8.38
C ASP A 63 -4.02 1.09 -7.80
N TYR A 64 -3.00 1.45 -7.02
CA TYR A 64 -2.17 0.51 -6.28
C TYR A 64 -2.99 -0.33 -5.28
N LEU A 65 -3.89 0.28 -4.50
CA LEU A 65 -4.78 -0.44 -3.58
C LEU A 65 -5.70 -1.40 -4.34
N ASN A 66 -6.25 -0.98 -5.48
CA ASN A 66 -7.09 -1.85 -6.31
C ASN A 66 -6.30 -3.02 -6.90
N MET A 67 -5.05 -2.79 -7.29
CA MET A 67 -4.14 -3.86 -7.69
C MET A 67 -3.89 -4.83 -6.55
N LEU A 68 -3.54 -4.34 -5.35
CA LEU A 68 -3.32 -5.20 -4.17
C LEU A 68 -4.53 -6.08 -3.88
N LYS A 69 -5.74 -5.50 -3.81
CA LYS A 69 -6.97 -6.28 -3.59
C LYS A 69 -7.12 -7.46 -4.55
N ARG A 70 -6.84 -7.24 -5.85
CA ARG A 70 -6.88 -8.33 -6.84
C ARG A 70 -5.77 -9.35 -6.62
N GLN A 71 -4.55 -8.88 -6.39
CA GLN A 71 -3.39 -9.75 -6.22
C GLN A 71 -3.49 -10.59 -4.94
N THR A 72 -4.00 -10.05 -3.85
CA THR A 72 -4.20 -10.81 -2.61
C THR A 72 -5.22 -11.93 -2.84
N VAL A 73 -6.33 -11.65 -3.52
CA VAL A 73 -7.32 -12.68 -3.88
C VAL A 73 -6.69 -13.75 -4.77
N ILE A 74 -6.05 -13.37 -5.88
CA ILE A 74 -5.43 -14.32 -6.81
C ILE A 74 -4.38 -15.17 -6.09
N HIS A 75 -3.49 -14.54 -5.32
CA HIS A 75 -2.40 -15.24 -4.65
C HIS A 75 -2.91 -16.21 -3.58
N ASN A 76 -3.95 -15.83 -2.83
CA ASN A 76 -4.52 -16.72 -1.81
C ASN A 76 -5.41 -17.82 -2.41
N LEU A 77 -5.93 -17.65 -3.64
CA LEU A 77 -6.64 -18.71 -4.36
C LEU A 77 -5.71 -19.85 -4.79
N TYR A 78 -4.47 -19.51 -5.18
CA TYR A 78 -3.45 -20.48 -5.53
C TYR A 78 -2.51 -20.69 -4.35
N HIS A 79 -2.90 -21.57 -3.43
CA HIS A 79 -2.02 -21.95 -2.32
C HIS A 79 -0.70 -22.48 -2.87
N VAL A 80 0.36 -21.73 -2.61
CA VAL A 80 1.74 -22.19 -2.73
C VAL A 80 2.12 -22.66 -1.34
N ASP A 81 2.55 -23.92 -1.21
CA ASP A 81 3.04 -24.46 0.06
C ASP A 81 3.97 -23.44 0.73
N LYS A 82 3.68 -23.11 2.00
CA LYS A 82 4.46 -22.11 2.74
C LYS A 82 5.94 -22.50 2.66
N PRO A 83 6.83 -21.57 2.28
CA PRO A 83 8.25 -21.88 2.20
C PRO A 83 8.72 -22.42 3.55
N LEU A 84 9.52 -23.50 3.52
CA LEU A 84 10.01 -24.22 4.71
C LEU A 84 10.82 -23.34 5.70
N VAL A 85 11.12 -22.09 5.33
CA VAL A 85 11.84 -21.12 6.14
C VAL A 85 10.91 -19.95 6.46
N SER A 86 10.42 -19.89 7.69
CA SER A 86 9.92 -18.66 8.31
C SER A 86 11.09 -17.96 9.01
N LYS A 87 11.27 -16.66 8.78
CA LYS A 87 12.21 -15.83 9.53
C LYS A 87 11.92 -15.85 11.03
#